data_AF-A0A1Q9G7V0-F1
#
_entry.id   AF-A0A1Q9G7V0-F1
#
_cell.length_a   1.000
_cell.length_b   1.000
_cell.length_c   1.000
_cell.angle_alpha   90.00
_cell.angle_beta   90.00
_cell.angle_gamma   90.00
#
_symmetry.space_group_name_H-M   'P 1'
#
loop_
_entity.id
_entity.type
_entity.pdbx_description
1 polymer ?
#
loop_
_entity_poly.entity_id
_entity_poly.type
_entity_poly.pdbx_seq_one_letter_code
_entity_poly.pdbx_strand_id
1 'polypeptide(L)'
;MKILSLQECQRDLAALDAADQLTTAMKGEIERFKTMDSQGLIKKAMGMLMSGNLSLEGLGLPANLFEQIEQLEKLNSVARTKYRARVLADKAVLEDIEPAQIVEA
;
A
#
# COMPACT_ATOMS: atom_id res chain seq x y z
N MET A 1 18.19 -4.26 -19.17
CA MET A 1 17.29 -4.61 -18.04
C MET A 1 18.02 -5.60 -17.13
N LYS A 2 18.05 -5.40 -15.80
CA LYS A 2 18.72 -6.36 -14.91
C LYS A 2 17.80 -7.58 -14.73
N ILE A 3 18.28 -8.76 -15.11
CA ILE A 3 17.60 -10.01 -14.76
C ILE A 3 17.73 -10.17 -13.25
N LEU A 4 16.59 -10.25 -12.56
CA LEU A 4 16.57 -10.54 -11.13
C LEU A 4 16.98 -12.00 -10.92
N SER A 5 17.77 -12.23 -9.88
CA SER A 5 17.99 -13.57 -9.35
C SER A 5 16.67 -14.17 -8.83
N LEU A 6 16.60 -15.50 -8.79
CA LEU A 6 15.45 -16.21 -8.24
C LEU A 6 15.13 -15.75 -6.79
N GLN A 7 16.17 -15.49 -5.99
CA GLN A 7 16.02 -15.01 -4.62
C GLN A 7 15.44 -13.58 -4.55
N GLU A 8 15.86 -12.68 -5.46
CA GLU A 8 15.27 -11.34 -5.56
C GLU A 8 13.78 -11.43 -5.95
N CYS A 9 13.42 -12.32 -6.88
CA CYS A 9 12.03 -12.57 -7.26
C CYS A 9 11.20 -13.10 -6.07
N GLN A 10 11.70 -14.08 -5.33
CA GLN A 10 10.99 -14.65 -4.17
C GLN A 10 10.79 -13.62 -3.06
N ARG A 11 11.81 -12.80 -2.77
CA ARG A 11 11.69 -11.71 -1.80
C ARG A 11 10.65 -10.69 -2.22
N ASP A 12 10.67 -10.30 -3.49
CA ASP A 12 9.73 -9.32 -4.02
C ASP A 12 8.29 -9.85 -4.05
N LEU A 13 8.07 -11.13 -4.37
CA LEU A 13 6.76 -11.80 -4.27
C LEU A 13 6.26 -11.86 -2.82
N ALA A 14 7.10 -12.27 -1.87
CA ALA A 14 6.72 -12.29 -0.45
C ALA A 14 6.35 -10.90 0.08
N ALA A 15 7.02 -9.85 -0.41
CA ALA A 15 6.68 -8.46 -0.07
C ALA A 15 5.33 -8.03 -0.66
N LEU A 16 4.97 -8.51 -1.86
CA LEU A 16 3.66 -8.29 -2.47
C LEU A 16 2.55 -9.01 -1.68
N ASP A 17 2.76 -10.28 -1.32
CA ASP A 17 1.81 -11.05 -0.51
C ASP A 17 1.56 -10.38 0.86
N ALA A 18 2.63 -9.89 1.50
CA ALA A 18 2.52 -9.12 2.75
C ALA A 18 1.74 -7.81 2.56
N ALA A 19 1.95 -7.11 1.44
CA ALA A 19 1.21 -5.89 1.11
C ALA A 19 -0.29 -6.17 0.88
N ASP A 20 -0.65 -7.28 0.24
CA ASP A 20 -2.04 -7.67 0.01
C ASP A 20 -2.76 -8.05 1.31
N GLN A 21 -2.08 -8.79 2.19
CA GLN A 21 -2.59 -9.09 3.53
C GLN A 21 -2.82 -7.82 4.34
N LEU A 22 -1.84 -6.91 4.35
CA LEU A 22 -1.92 -5.63 5.05
C LEU A 22 -3.03 -4.73 4.49
N THR A 23 -3.18 -4.68 3.17
CA THR A 23 -4.26 -3.96 2.49
C THR A 23 -5.63 -4.53 2.87
N THR A 24 -5.75 -5.85 2.94
CA THR A 24 -7.00 -6.53 3.31
C THR A 24 -7.37 -6.22 4.76
N ALA A 25 -6.41 -6.28 5.68
CA ALA A 25 -6.60 -5.91 7.07
C ALA A 25 -7.03 -4.44 7.21
N MET A 26 -6.33 -3.51 6.55
CA MET A 26 -6.68 -2.08 6.53
C MET A 26 -8.08 -1.81 5.99
N LYS A 27 -8.50 -2.50 4.91
CA LYS A 27 -9.86 -2.38 4.39
C LYS A 27 -10.90 -2.82 5.42
N GLY A 28 -10.66 -3.92 6.13
CA GLY A 28 -11.53 -4.37 7.21
C GLY A 28 -11.66 -3.34 8.34
N GLU A 29 -10.54 -2.73 8.74
CA GLU A 29 -10.52 -1.67 9.76
C GLU A 29 -11.20 -0.38 9.29
N ILE A 30 -11.05 0.00 8.01
CA ILE A 30 -11.75 1.16 7.43
C ILE A 30 -13.26 0.93 7.41
N GLU A 31 -13.73 -0.25 7.00
CA GLU A 31 -15.16 -0.56 7.00
C GLU A 31 -15.72 -0.57 8.42
N ARG A 32 -14.99 -1.11 9.40
CA ARG A 32 -15.34 -0.96 10.82
C ARG A 32 -15.46 0.50 11.21
N PHE A 33 -14.47 1.33 10.90
CA PHE A 33 -14.47 2.75 11.23
C PHE A 33 -15.66 3.51 10.62
N LYS A 34 -16.00 3.23 9.35
CA LYS A 34 -17.18 3.81 8.67
C LYS A 34 -18.50 3.47 9.37
N THR A 35 -18.58 2.29 9.96
CA THR A 35 -19.78 1.82 10.67
C THR A 35 -19.81 2.20 12.15
N MET A 36 -18.77 2.85 12.68
CA MET A 36 -18.77 3.27 14.09
C MET A 36 -19.74 4.43 14.33
N ASP A 37 -20.41 4.38 15.49
CA ASP A 37 -21.20 5.49 15.99
C ASP A 37 -20.28 6.68 16.35
N SER A 38 -20.28 7.68 15.48
CA SER A 38 -19.48 8.90 15.62
C SER A 38 -19.84 9.69 16.88
N GLN A 39 -21.09 9.68 17.34
CA GLN A 39 -21.47 10.33 18.59
C GLN A 39 -20.91 9.59 19.80
N GLY A 40 -20.98 8.25 19.79
CA GLY A 40 -20.38 7.39 20.80
C GLY A 40 -18.85 7.54 20.86
N LEU A 41 -18.19 7.63 19.70
CA LEU A 41 -16.75 7.87 19.61
C LEU A 41 -16.34 9.21 20.21
N ILE A 42 -17.05 10.30 19.89
CA ILE A 42 -16.75 11.63 20.45
C ILE A 42 -16.91 11.63 21.97
N LYS A 43 -18.00 11.04 22.50
CA LYS A 43 -18.20 10.93 23.95
C LYS A 43 -17.10 10.12 24.63
N LYS A 44 -16.70 9.00 24.04
CA LYS A 44 -15.59 8.18 24.52
C LYS A 44 -14.26 8.94 24.51
N ALA A 45 -13.96 9.62 23.40
CA ALA A 45 -12.75 10.44 23.25
C ALA A 45 -12.69 11.55 24.31
N MET A 46 -13.79 12.27 24.52
CA MET A 46 -13.89 13.32 25.53
C MET A 46 -13.74 12.76 26.95
N GLY A 47 -14.39 11.62 27.25
CA GLY A 47 -14.22 10.93 28.53
C GLY A 47 -12.77 10.54 28.78
N MET A 48 -12.11 9.95 27.79
CA MET A 48 -10.71 9.55 27.87
C MET A 48 -9.75 10.73 28.00
N LEU A 49 -10.02 11.83 27.29
CA LEU A 49 -9.26 13.06 27.39
C LEU A 49 -9.33 13.64 28.82
N MET A 50 -10.53 13.64 29.41
CA MET A 50 -10.74 14.09 30.80
C MET A 50 -10.07 13.18 31.83
N SER A 51 -9.98 11.87 31.57
CA SER A 51 -9.27 10.91 32.44
C SER A 51 -7.78 10.75 32.12
N GLY A 52 -7.24 11.46 31.11
CA GLY A 52 -5.83 11.42 30.74
C GLY A 52 -5.35 10.09 30.14
N ASN A 53 -6.25 9.26 29.60
CA ASN A 53 -5.94 7.89 29.11
C ASN A 53 -6.34 7.68 27.64
N LEU A 54 -6.21 8.72 26.82
CA LEU A 54 -6.52 8.65 25.39
C LEU A 54 -5.62 7.61 24.69
N SER A 55 -6.25 6.65 24.03
CA SER A 55 -5.59 5.55 23.30
C SER A 55 -6.40 5.17 22.06
N LEU A 56 -5.75 4.52 21.09
CA LEU A 56 -6.43 4.02 19.88
C LEU A 56 -7.41 2.90 20.24
N GLU A 57 -6.99 2.01 21.12
CA GLU A 57 -7.76 0.86 21.58
C GLU A 57 -9.02 1.30 22.33
N GLY A 58 -8.93 2.36 23.12
CA GLY A 58 -10.09 2.97 23.77
C GLY A 58 -11.12 3.56 22.79
N LEU A 59 -10.66 3.92 21.59
CA LEU A 59 -11.49 4.36 20.47
C LEU A 59 -11.94 3.20 19.57
N GLY A 60 -11.59 1.96 19.92
CA GLY A 60 -11.91 0.78 19.11
C GLY A 60 -11.04 0.62 17.87
N LEU A 61 -9.88 1.29 17.84
CA LEU A 61 -8.89 1.19 16.77
C LEU A 61 -7.72 0.28 17.18
N PRO A 62 -7.06 -0.40 16.23
CA PRO A 62 -5.86 -1.17 16.53
C PRO A 62 -4.73 -0.30 17.07
N ALA A 63 -4.03 -0.78 18.10
CA ALA A 63 -2.84 -0.17 18.69
C ALA A 63 -1.77 0.18 17.65
N ASN A 64 -1.61 -0.72 16.68
CA ASN A 64 -0.60 -0.67 15.62
C ASN A 64 -1.12 -0.08 14.31
N LEU A 65 -2.27 0.60 14.31
CA LEU A 65 -2.87 1.15 13.09
C LEU A 65 -1.89 2.05 12.32
N PHE A 66 -1.18 2.95 13.02
CA PHE A 66 -0.22 3.84 12.38
C PHE A 66 0.99 3.07 11.81
N GLU A 67 1.49 2.07 12.54
CA GLU A 67 2.58 1.22 12.06
C GLU A 67 2.17 0.46 10.80
N GLN A 68 0.94 -0.08 10.77
CA GLN A 68 0.37 -0.75 9.59
C GLN A 68 0.25 0.20 8.40
N ILE A 69 -0.17 1.45 8.62
CA ILE A 69 -0.24 2.48 7.57
C ILE A 69 1.15 2.80 7.01
N GLU A 70 2.15 2.98 7.89
CA GLU A 70 3.53 3.25 7.47
C GLU A 70 4.14 2.08 6.70
N GLN A 71 3.91 0.84 7.15
CA GLN A 71 4.38 -0.36 6.46
C GLN A 71 3.76 -0.47 5.06
N LEU A 72 2.45 -0.18 4.95
CA LEU A 72 1.74 -0.20 3.68
C LEU A 72 2.25 0.88 2.71
N GLU A 73 2.55 2.08 3.23
CA GLU A 73 3.11 3.19 2.45
C GLU A 73 4.50 2.83 1.90
N LYS A 74 5.39 2.30 2.74
CA LYS A 74 6.73 1.85 2.33
C LYS A 74 6.68 0.78 1.25
N LEU A 75 5.85 -0.26 1.44
CA LEU A 75 5.69 -1.34 0.46
C LEU A 75 5.14 -0.81 -0.87
N ASN A 76 4.11 0.04 -0.83
CA ASN A 76 3.53 0.64 -2.02
C ASN A 76 4.52 1.56 -2.77
N SER A 77 5.32 2.34 -2.04
CA SER A 77 6.33 3.23 -2.63
C SER A 77 7.36 2.45 -3.44
N VAL A 78 7.88 1.36 -2.86
CA VAL A 78 8.83 0.46 -3.54
C VAL A 78 8.19 -0.21 -4.75
N ALA A 79 7.00 -0.79 -4.59
CA ALA A 79 6.30 -1.48 -5.67
C ALA A 79 5.98 -0.55 -6.85
N ARG A 80 5.45 0.65 -6.57
CA ARG A 80 5.13 1.66 -7.61
C ARG A 80 6.38 2.15 -8.32
N THR A 81 7.50 2.30 -7.62
CA THR A 81 8.77 2.71 -8.22
C THR A 81 9.28 1.64 -9.19
N LYS A 82 9.27 0.36 -8.76
CA LYS A 82 9.67 -0.77 -9.62
C LYS A 82 8.76 -0.91 -10.83
N TYR A 83 7.45 -0.82 -10.63
CA TYR A 83 6.47 -0.90 -11.73
C TYR A 83 6.63 0.26 -12.72
N ARG A 84 6.83 1.50 -12.23
CA ARG A 84 7.10 2.64 -13.11
C ARG A 84 8.36 2.43 -13.94
N ALA A 85 9.45 1.97 -13.33
CA ALA A 85 10.68 1.66 -14.06
C ALA A 85 10.45 0.59 -15.13
N ARG A 86 9.64 -0.44 -14.83
CA ARG A 86 9.25 -1.47 -15.80
C ARG A 86 8.47 -0.88 -16.98
N VAL A 87 7.41 -0.13 -16.70
CA VAL A 87 6.55 0.48 -17.73
C VAL A 87 7.33 1.45 -18.60
N LEU A 88 8.24 2.24 -18.03
CA LEU A 88 9.12 3.14 -18.80
C LEU A 88 10.08 2.38 -19.70
N ALA A 89 10.63 1.26 -19.24
CA ALA A 89 11.49 0.42 -20.05
C ALA A 89 10.72 -0.23 -21.22
N ASP A 90 9.54 -0.77 -20.96
CA ASP A 90 8.68 -1.36 -21.99
C ASP A 90 8.24 -0.28 -23.00
N LYS A 91 7.91 0.94 -22.52
CA LYS A 91 7.58 2.08 -23.37
C LYS A 91 8.73 2.46 -24.32
N ALA A 92 9.95 2.60 -23.81
CA ALA A 92 11.11 2.95 -24.62
C ALA A 92 11.36 1.91 -25.73
N VAL A 93 11.21 0.62 -25.41
CA VAL A 93 11.32 -0.46 -26.41
C VAL A 93 10.25 -0.33 -27.50
N LEU A 94 9.01 -0.01 -27.15
CA LEU A 94 7.93 0.14 -28.12
C LEU A 94 8.09 1.40 -28.97
N GLU A 95 8.55 2.50 -28.38
CA GLU A 95 8.84 3.74 -29.12
C GLU A 95 10.02 3.58 -30.10
N ASP A 96 11.00 2.73 -29.79
CA ASP A 96 12.12 2.41 -30.69
C ASP A 96 11.74 1.46 -31.84
N ILE A 97 10.56 0.81 -31.81
CA ILE A 97 10.15 -0.25 -32.75
C ILE A 97 9.20 0.23 -33.89
N GLU A 98 8.65 1.46 -33.86
CA GLU A 98 7.76 1.98 -34.95
C GLU A 98 8.28 3.27 -35.62
N PRO A 99 8.33 3.42 -36.97
CA PRO A 99 8.26 2.42 -38.05
C PRO A 99 9.47 2.50 -39.02
N ALA A 100 10.28 1.43 -39.08
CA ALA A 100 11.19 1.18 -40.20
C ALA A 100 10.53 0.18 -41.17
N GLN A 101 9.57 0.64 -41.97
CA GLN A 101 9.09 -0.10 -43.15
C GLN A 101 8.21 0.77 -44.07
N ILE A 102 8.86 1.61 -44.88
CA ILE A 102 8.44 1.86 -46.27
C ILE A 102 9.73 1.83 -47.10
N VAL A 103 10.11 0.64 -47.57
CA VAL A 103 11.00 0.52 -48.73
C VAL A 103 10.15 -0.17 -49.79
N GLU A 104 9.49 0.64 -50.61
CA GLU A 104 8.87 0.16 -51.85
C GLU A 104 9.99 -0.16 -52.86
N ALA A 105 9.81 -1.30 -53.54
CA ALA A 105 10.73 -1.94 -54.47
C ALA A 105 10.74 -1.29 -55.86
#